data_AF-A0A9E2QGP6-F1
#
_entry.id   AF-A0A9E2QGP6-F1
#
_cell.length_a   1.000
_cell.length_b   1.000
_cell.length_c   1.000
_cell.angle_alpha   90.00
_cell.angle_beta   90.00
_cell.angle_gamma   90.00
#
_symmetry.space_group_name_H-M   'P 1'
#
loop_
_entity.id
_entity.type
_entity.pdbx_description
1 polymer ?
#
loop_
_entity_poly.entity_id
_entity_poly.type
_entity_poly.pdbx_seq_one_letter_code
_entity_poly.pdbx_strand_id
1 'polypeptide(L)'
;ENAMLYEKEGADELAMLDIAATVENRKTRLEWVKNVASAISIPLTVGGGISSIEDIELVFEAGADKISMNSAAVNSPDLVRQAAEVYGSDKVVVAIDARRNNEMPSGFELVVSGGTKPVGKDAKAWAIQCQGLGAGAILPTSMDGDGTKAGYDLEFTKAISDSVDIPVIASGGAGKLEHFYEGVVIGGAKILLAASVFHYRTFSIREVKEYLKEKGLKVSYPK
;
A
#
# COMPACT_ATOMS: atom_id res chain seq x y z
N GLU A 1 0.90 18.07 10.05
CA GLU A 1 1.71 17.76 11.26
C GLU A 1 2.32 16.37 11.22
N ASN A 2 1.54 15.28 11.25
CA ASN A 2 2.10 13.91 11.22
C ASN A 2 2.99 13.63 10.00
N ALA A 3 2.61 14.14 8.82
CA ALA A 3 3.43 14.04 7.60
C ALA A 3 4.86 14.58 7.82
N MET A 4 4.99 15.81 8.33
CA MET A 4 6.28 16.44 8.68
C MET A 4 7.05 15.65 9.74
N LEU A 5 6.35 15.09 10.74
CA LEU A 5 6.98 14.27 11.77
C LEU A 5 7.57 13.00 11.15
N TYR A 6 6.81 12.29 10.31
CA TYR A 6 7.26 11.06 9.68
C TYR A 6 8.46 11.32 8.76
N GLU A 7 8.44 12.40 7.99
CA GLU A 7 9.59 12.84 7.20
C GLU A 7 10.81 13.14 8.09
N LYS A 8 10.63 13.87 9.19
CA LYS A 8 11.70 14.17 10.14
C LYS A 8 12.30 12.91 10.78
N GLU A 9 11.48 11.88 11.00
CA GLU A 9 11.94 10.56 11.47
C GLU A 9 12.56 9.70 10.37
N GLY A 10 12.57 10.19 9.13
CA GLY A 10 13.21 9.57 7.99
C GLY A 10 12.32 8.60 7.21
N ALA A 11 11.00 8.82 7.14
CA ALA A 11 10.16 8.11 6.17
C ALA A 11 10.71 8.26 4.74
N ASP A 12 10.69 7.16 3.98
CA ASP A 12 11.11 7.17 2.57
C ASP A 12 10.01 7.65 1.62
N GLU A 13 8.76 7.46 2.04
CA GLU A 13 7.54 7.78 1.30
C GLU A 13 6.40 7.93 2.32
N LEU A 14 5.43 8.78 2.02
CA LEU A 14 4.19 8.90 2.78
C LEU A 14 3.02 8.31 1.98
N ALA A 15 2.23 7.43 2.60
CA ALA A 15 0.97 6.96 2.02
C ALA A 15 -0.22 7.63 2.75
N MET A 16 -1.05 8.34 1.99
CA MET A 16 -2.32 8.91 2.45
C MET A 16 -3.48 8.11 1.84
N LEU A 17 -4.01 7.15 2.60
CA LEU A 17 -5.05 6.23 2.16
C LEU A 17 -6.40 6.60 2.79
N ASP A 18 -7.31 7.08 1.96
CA ASP A 18 -8.66 7.45 2.36
C ASP A 18 -9.63 6.26 2.22
N ILE A 19 -9.56 5.34 3.19
CA ILE A 19 -10.35 4.09 3.18
C ILE A 19 -11.86 4.33 3.24
N ALA A 20 -12.31 5.45 3.79
CA ALA A 20 -13.72 5.79 3.91
C ALA A 20 -14.30 6.30 2.58
N ALA A 21 -13.47 6.87 1.70
CA ALA A 21 -13.94 7.49 0.45
C ALA A 21 -14.75 6.53 -0.41
N THR A 22 -14.33 5.27 -0.52
CA THR A 22 -15.04 4.25 -1.31
C THR A 22 -16.35 3.84 -0.66
N VAL A 23 -16.41 3.72 0.67
CA VAL A 23 -17.64 3.34 1.40
C VAL A 23 -18.66 4.48 1.38
N GLU A 24 -18.19 5.72 1.49
CA GLU A 24 -19.01 6.94 1.46
C GLU A 24 -19.34 7.39 0.03
N ASN A 25 -18.87 6.66 -1.00
CA ASN A 25 -19.02 6.99 -2.42
C ASN A 25 -18.65 8.45 -2.75
N ARG A 26 -17.51 8.90 -2.21
CA ARG A 26 -16.99 10.26 -2.41
C ARG A 26 -15.63 10.25 -3.08
N LYS A 27 -15.32 11.37 -3.75
CA LYS A 27 -14.01 11.62 -4.34
C LYS A 27 -12.94 11.88 -3.27
N THR A 28 -11.68 11.76 -3.68
CA THR A 28 -10.51 12.13 -2.88
C THR A 28 -10.60 13.59 -2.42
N ARG A 29 -10.22 13.86 -1.17
CA ARG A 29 -10.17 15.24 -0.63
C ARG A 29 -8.91 15.94 -1.12
N LEU A 30 -8.95 16.52 -2.33
CA LEU A 30 -7.80 17.15 -2.97
C LEU A 30 -7.14 18.23 -2.12
N GLU A 31 -7.92 18.95 -1.31
CA GLU A 31 -7.38 19.96 -0.38
C GLU A 31 -6.46 19.34 0.68
N TRP A 32 -6.76 18.12 1.13
CA TRP A 32 -5.89 17.40 2.07
C TRP A 32 -4.60 16.96 1.39
N VAL A 33 -4.69 16.51 0.14
CA VAL A 33 -3.51 16.16 -0.68
C VAL A 33 -2.60 17.38 -0.80
N LYS A 34 -3.13 18.54 -1.22
CA LYS A 34 -2.36 19.80 -1.35
C LYS A 34 -1.67 20.22 -0.05
N ASN A 35 -2.40 20.17 1.06
CA ASN A 35 -1.86 20.56 2.36
C ASN A 35 -0.78 19.60 2.86
N VAL A 36 -0.88 18.31 2.56
CA VAL A 36 0.15 17.32 2.91
C VAL A 36 1.36 17.45 1.99
N ALA A 37 1.14 17.50 0.67
CA ALA A 37 2.19 17.61 -0.34
C ALA A 37 3.05 18.87 -0.16
N SER A 38 2.43 20.01 0.19
CA SER A 38 3.17 21.25 0.46
C SER A 38 3.97 21.25 1.78
N ALA A 39 3.75 20.25 2.65
CA ALA A 39 4.40 20.15 3.95
C ALA A 39 5.55 19.15 4.00
N ILE A 40 5.79 18.36 2.94
CA ILE A 40 6.84 17.34 2.89
C ILE A 40 7.61 17.41 1.56
N SER A 41 8.81 16.85 1.55
CA SER A 41 9.67 16.73 0.37
C SER A 41 9.85 15.27 -0.09
N ILE A 42 9.46 14.30 0.74
CA ILE A 42 9.43 12.88 0.37
C ILE A 42 8.21 12.56 -0.52
N PRO A 43 8.30 11.49 -1.35
CA PRO A 43 7.20 11.11 -2.22
C PRO A 43 5.87 10.86 -1.49
N LEU A 44 4.76 11.27 -2.10
CA LEU A 44 3.41 11.09 -1.58
C LEU A 44 2.59 10.12 -2.45
N THR A 45 2.17 9.00 -1.88
CA THR A 45 1.18 8.09 -2.47
C THR A 45 -0.21 8.39 -1.94
N VAL A 46 -1.19 8.61 -2.82
CA VAL A 46 -2.58 8.89 -2.44
C VAL A 46 -3.50 7.76 -2.91
N GLY A 47 -4.34 7.26 -2.01
CA GLY A 47 -5.37 6.28 -2.35
C GLY A 47 -6.73 6.62 -1.77
N GLY A 48 -7.78 6.02 -2.35
CA GLY A 48 -9.17 6.21 -1.93
C GLY A 48 -9.90 7.27 -2.74
N GLY A 49 -11.04 6.88 -3.33
CA GLY A 49 -11.88 7.78 -4.13
C GLY A 49 -11.33 8.13 -5.52
N ILE A 50 -10.40 7.32 -6.05
CA ILE A 50 -9.81 7.46 -7.40
C ILE A 50 -10.42 6.38 -8.30
N SER A 51 -11.16 6.79 -9.33
CA SER A 51 -11.94 5.85 -10.16
C SER A 51 -11.89 6.10 -11.67
N SER A 52 -11.18 7.14 -12.11
CA SER A 52 -10.99 7.47 -13.52
C SER A 52 -9.62 8.15 -13.76
N ILE A 53 -9.26 8.34 -15.03
CA ILE A 53 -8.01 9.04 -15.39
C ILE A 53 -8.07 10.51 -14.96
N GLU A 54 -9.24 11.13 -15.01
CA GLU A 54 -9.45 12.51 -14.55
C GLU A 54 -9.27 12.62 -13.03
N ASP A 55 -9.71 11.63 -12.25
CA ASP A 55 -9.46 11.61 -10.81
C ASP A 55 -7.94 11.49 -10.52
N ILE A 56 -7.22 10.69 -11.30
CA ILE A 56 -5.76 10.53 -11.18
C ILE A 56 -5.04 11.85 -11.49
N GLU A 57 -5.43 12.52 -12.59
CA GLU A 57 -4.89 13.82 -12.99
C GLU A 57 -5.04 14.85 -11.87
N LEU A 58 -6.25 14.97 -11.31
CA LEU A 58 -6.53 15.89 -10.20
C LEU A 58 -5.70 15.60 -8.95
N VAL A 59 -5.42 14.32 -8.66
CA VAL A 59 -4.60 13.91 -7.52
C VAL A 59 -3.12 14.25 -7.74
N PHE A 60 -2.61 14.08 -8.96
CA PHE A 60 -1.25 14.51 -9.32
C PHE A 60 -1.11 16.03 -9.34
N GLU A 61 -2.08 16.77 -9.89
CA GLU A 61 -2.11 18.24 -9.81
C GLU A 61 -2.16 18.75 -8.36
N ALA A 62 -2.72 17.97 -7.45
CA ALA A 62 -2.73 18.27 -6.03
C ALA A 62 -1.39 18.00 -5.32
N GLY A 63 -0.39 17.43 -6.01
CA GLY A 63 0.96 17.21 -5.51
C GLY A 63 1.26 15.78 -5.07
N ALA A 64 0.43 14.80 -5.43
CA ALA A 64 0.78 13.40 -5.24
C ALA A 64 1.86 12.95 -6.23
N ASP A 65 2.73 12.04 -5.80
CA ASP A 65 3.74 11.41 -6.66
C ASP A 65 3.27 10.07 -7.22
N LYS A 66 2.37 9.37 -6.54
CA LYS A 66 1.80 8.09 -6.96
C LYS A 66 0.34 7.99 -6.54
N ILE A 67 -0.39 7.11 -7.23
CA ILE A 67 -1.76 6.75 -6.86
C ILE A 67 -1.84 5.31 -6.36
N SER A 68 -2.82 5.05 -5.50
CA SER A 68 -3.18 3.72 -5.04
C SER A 68 -4.67 3.45 -5.26
N MET A 69 -4.97 2.32 -5.89
CA MET A 69 -6.35 1.89 -6.17
C MET A 69 -6.58 0.43 -5.80
N ASN A 70 -7.75 0.15 -5.20
CA ASN A 70 -8.25 -1.21 -4.96
C ASN A 70 -9.57 -1.41 -5.72
N SER A 71 -10.70 -0.97 -5.13
CA SER A 71 -12.04 -1.30 -5.64
C SER A 71 -12.28 -0.83 -7.08
N ALA A 72 -11.75 0.33 -7.47
CA ALA A 72 -11.85 0.81 -8.84
C ALA A 72 -11.06 -0.08 -9.83
N ALA A 73 -9.87 -0.53 -9.45
CA ALA A 73 -9.07 -1.46 -10.27
C ALA A 73 -9.77 -2.81 -10.43
N VAL A 74 -10.40 -3.33 -9.37
CA VAL A 74 -11.14 -4.61 -9.44
C VAL A 74 -12.39 -4.48 -10.34
N ASN A 75 -13.11 -3.36 -10.24
CA ASN A 75 -14.31 -3.11 -11.04
C ASN A 75 -14.00 -2.83 -12.51
N SER A 76 -12.92 -2.09 -12.76
CA SER A 76 -12.47 -1.67 -14.10
C SER A 76 -10.96 -1.91 -14.25
N PRO A 77 -10.52 -3.15 -14.51
CA PRO A 77 -9.08 -3.49 -14.60
C PRO A 77 -8.31 -2.68 -15.63
N ASP A 78 -8.98 -2.26 -16.71
CA ASP A 78 -8.38 -1.43 -17.76
C ASP A 78 -7.89 -0.07 -17.26
N LEU A 79 -8.43 0.44 -16.14
CA LEU A 79 -7.95 1.69 -15.52
C LEU A 79 -6.48 1.59 -15.10
N VAL A 80 -6.02 0.42 -14.65
CA VAL A 80 -4.61 0.20 -14.29
C VAL A 80 -3.72 0.36 -15.53
N ARG A 81 -4.15 -0.21 -16.66
CA ARG A 81 -3.46 -0.10 -17.96
C ARG A 81 -3.39 1.33 -18.44
N GLN A 82 -4.55 2.00 -18.49
CA GLN A 82 -4.63 3.39 -18.91
C GLN A 82 -3.76 4.30 -18.03
N ALA A 83 -3.80 4.13 -16.71
CA ALA A 83 -2.97 4.90 -15.78
C ALA A 83 -1.47 4.66 -16.01
N ALA A 84 -1.07 3.40 -16.20
CA ALA A 84 0.33 3.05 -16.46
C ALA A 84 0.82 3.57 -17.82
N GLU A 85 -0.02 3.54 -18.86
CA GLU A 85 0.31 4.07 -20.19
C GLU A 85 0.47 5.59 -20.19
N VAL A 86 -0.35 6.31 -19.43
CA VAL A 86 -0.33 7.79 -19.39
C VAL A 86 0.76 8.31 -18.45
N TYR A 87 0.91 7.72 -17.27
CA TYR A 87 1.75 8.27 -16.20
C TYR A 87 3.01 7.45 -15.89
N GLY A 88 3.11 6.23 -16.42
CA GLY A 88 4.19 5.29 -16.10
C GLY A 88 3.84 4.35 -14.95
N SER A 89 4.34 3.11 -15.03
CA SER A 89 4.04 2.06 -14.05
C SER A 89 4.47 2.42 -12.62
N ASP A 90 5.60 3.11 -12.44
CA ASP A 90 6.14 3.49 -11.13
C ASP A 90 5.22 4.43 -10.33
N LYS A 91 4.23 5.03 -11.01
CA LYS A 91 3.20 5.91 -10.46
C LYS A 91 1.95 5.17 -10.00
N VAL A 92 1.81 3.89 -10.34
CA VAL A 92 0.59 3.09 -10.14
C VAL A 92 0.81 2.00 -9.10
N VAL A 93 0.21 2.17 -7.93
CA VAL A 93 0.12 1.14 -6.89
C VAL A 93 -1.26 0.48 -6.93
N VAL A 94 -1.32 -0.84 -6.94
CA VAL A 94 -2.59 -1.57 -6.76
C VAL A 94 -2.64 -2.16 -5.37
N ALA A 95 -3.62 -1.69 -4.58
CA ALA A 95 -3.93 -2.28 -3.28
C ALA A 95 -4.81 -3.51 -3.46
N ILE A 96 -4.42 -4.59 -2.79
CA ILE A 96 -5.10 -5.88 -2.80
C ILE A 96 -5.51 -6.21 -1.37
N ASP A 97 -6.78 -5.95 -1.07
CA ASP A 97 -7.38 -6.40 0.18
C ASP A 97 -7.88 -7.83 -0.01
N ALA A 98 -7.49 -8.73 0.88
CA ALA A 98 -7.89 -10.14 0.82
C ALA A 98 -8.17 -10.71 2.21
N ARG A 99 -8.92 -11.81 2.25
CA ARG A 99 -9.16 -12.63 3.44
C ARG A 99 -8.88 -14.10 3.15
N ARG A 100 -8.65 -14.91 4.17
CA ARG A 100 -8.46 -16.36 4.03
C ARG A 100 -9.73 -17.02 3.48
N ASN A 101 -9.55 -17.81 2.43
CA ASN A 101 -10.58 -18.64 1.83
C ASN A 101 -9.93 -19.86 1.17
N ASN A 102 -10.12 -21.04 1.78
CA ASN A 102 -9.53 -22.29 1.30
C ASN A 102 -10.12 -22.79 -0.03
N GLU A 103 -11.19 -22.18 -0.53
CA GLU A 103 -11.74 -22.46 -1.86
C GLU A 103 -10.93 -21.76 -2.98
N MET A 104 -10.12 -20.76 -2.64
CA MET A 104 -9.23 -20.09 -3.59
C MET A 104 -7.92 -20.87 -3.74
N PRO A 105 -7.36 -21.01 -4.96
CA PRO A 105 -6.08 -21.67 -5.19
C PRO A 105 -4.92 -21.16 -4.32
N SER A 106 -4.86 -19.86 -4.04
CA SER A 106 -3.85 -19.25 -3.17
C SER A 106 -4.22 -19.29 -1.69
N GLY A 107 -5.44 -19.71 -1.34
CA GLY A 107 -6.00 -19.59 0.01
C GLY A 107 -6.49 -18.18 0.36
N PHE A 108 -6.50 -17.23 -0.58
CA PHE A 108 -6.86 -15.83 -0.32
C PHE A 108 -7.87 -15.31 -1.34
N GLU A 109 -9.02 -14.85 -0.86
CA GLU A 109 -10.10 -14.27 -1.67
C GLU A 109 -10.03 -12.74 -1.61
N LEU A 110 -10.10 -12.09 -2.77
CA LEU A 110 -10.22 -10.65 -2.89
C LEU A 110 -11.47 -10.11 -2.21
N VAL A 111 -11.30 -8.97 -1.56
CA VAL A 111 -12.39 -8.17 -1.04
C VAL A 111 -12.26 -6.72 -1.50
N VAL A 112 -13.41 -6.07 -1.68
CA VAL A 112 -13.53 -4.65 -2.06
C VAL A 112 -14.43 -3.93 -1.05
N SER A 113 -14.67 -2.63 -1.28
CA SER A 113 -15.51 -1.81 -0.41
C SER A 113 -14.99 -1.77 1.03
N GLY A 114 -13.70 -1.43 1.18
CA GLY A 114 -13.04 -1.36 2.49
C GLY A 114 -12.92 -2.71 3.19
N GLY A 115 -12.68 -3.79 2.42
CA GLY A 115 -12.49 -5.13 2.97
C GLY A 115 -13.76 -5.92 3.27
N THR A 116 -14.95 -5.37 3.00
CA THR A 116 -16.23 -5.95 3.46
C THR A 116 -16.95 -6.81 2.43
N LYS A 117 -16.69 -6.61 1.12
CA LYS A 117 -17.41 -7.29 0.05
C LYS A 117 -16.51 -8.31 -0.67
N PRO A 118 -16.78 -9.62 -0.55
CA PRO A 118 -16.07 -10.64 -1.30
C PRO A 118 -16.31 -10.52 -2.81
N VAL A 119 -15.28 -10.83 -3.59
CA VAL A 119 -15.32 -10.75 -5.06
C VAL A 119 -15.42 -12.14 -5.71
N GLY A 120 -15.12 -13.23 -4.98
CA GLY A 120 -15.04 -14.57 -5.56
C GLY A 120 -13.86 -14.75 -6.52
N LYS A 121 -12.78 -13.98 -6.32
CA LYS A 121 -11.55 -14.02 -7.14
C LYS A 121 -10.34 -14.27 -6.25
N ASP A 122 -9.41 -15.04 -6.77
CA ASP A 122 -8.13 -15.35 -6.13
C ASP A 122 -7.20 -14.12 -6.10
N ALA A 123 -6.65 -13.81 -4.93
CA ALA A 123 -5.84 -12.62 -4.74
C ALA A 123 -4.49 -12.67 -5.47
N LYS A 124 -3.87 -13.87 -5.56
CA LYS A 124 -2.61 -14.06 -6.27
C LYS A 124 -2.80 -13.93 -7.78
N ALA A 125 -3.85 -14.54 -8.33
CA ALA A 125 -4.17 -14.40 -9.75
C ALA A 125 -4.42 -12.94 -10.14
N TRP A 126 -5.07 -12.17 -9.26
CA TRP A 126 -5.28 -10.75 -9.46
C TRP A 126 -3.99 -9.93 -9.41
N ALA A 127 -3.07 -10.21 -8.49
CA ALA A 127 -1.76 -9.54 -8.44
C ALA A 127 -0.97 -9.72 -9.75
N ILE A 128 -0.95 -10.94 -10.29
CA ILE A 128 -0.32 -11.25 -11.59
C ILE A 128 -0.99 -10.45 -12.71
N GLN A 129 -2.32 -10.39 -12.72
CA GLN A 129 -3.07 -9.61 -13.70
C GLN A 129 -2.73 -8.11 -13.59
N CYS A 130 -2.68 -7.55 -12.39
CA CYS A 130 -2.32 -6.15 -12.17
C CYS A 130 -0.90 -5.82 -12.65
N GLN A 131 0.08 -6.71 -12.41
CA GLN A 131 1.41 -6.56 -13.01
C GLN A 131 1.32 -6.54 -14.54
N GLY A 132 0.59 -7.49 -15.14
CA GLY A 132 0.41 -7.54 -16.60
C GLY A 132 -0.34 -6.34 -17.19
N LEU A 133 -1.10 -5.62 -16.35
CA LEU A 133 -1.76 -4.36 -16.70
C LEU A 133 -0.85 -3.14 -16.49
N GLY A 134 0.34 -3.30 -15.93
CA GLY A 134 1.31 -2.21 -15.76
C GLY A 134 1.35 -1.57 -14.39
N ALA A 135 0.80 -2.20 -13.34
CA ALA A 135 1.05 -1.77 -11.97
C ALA A 135 2.56 -1.77 -11.66
N GLY A 136 3.07 -0.75 -10.96
CA GLY A 136 4.47 -0.66 -10.55
C GLY A 136 4.74 -1.17 -9.14
N ALA A 137 3.71 -1.32 -8.31
CA ALA A 137 3.80 -1.99 -7.02
C ALA A 137 2.47 -2.61 -6.61
N ILE A 138 2.53 -3.67 -5.80
CA ILE A 138 1.36 -4.31 -5.19
C ILE A 138 1.38 -4.07 -3.68
N LEU A 139 0.26 -3.65 -3.12
CA LEU A 139 0.06 -3.44 -1.69
C LEU A 139 -0.94 -4.48 -1.16
N PRO A 140 -0.49 -5.69 -0.78
CA PRO A 140 -1.36 -6.67 -0.12
C PRO A 140 -1.67 -6.25 1.32
N THR A 141 -2.96 -6.24 1.67
CA THR A 141 -3.43 -6.09 3.05
C THR A 141 -4.35 -7.25 3.41
N SER A 142 -4.02 -8.00 4.46
CA SER A 142 -4.86 -9.10 4.98
C SER A 142 -5.92 -8.56 5.93
N MET A 143 -7.20 -8.76 5.62
CA MET A 143 -8.30 -8.34 6.48
C MET A 143 -8.39 -9.16 7.77
N ASP A 144 -7.72 -10.31 7.83
CA ASP A 144 -7.64 -11.14 9.04
C ASP A 144 -6.59 -10.63 10.04
N GLY A 145 -5.55 -9.96 9.54
CA GLY A 145 -4.41 -9.48 10.34
C GLY A 145 -4.38 -7.96 10.55
N ASP A 146 -5.10 -7.18 9.76
CA ASP A 146 -5.03 -5.72 9.83
C ASP A 146 -5.51 -5.17 11.18
N GLY A 147 -4.83 -4.13 11.66
CA GLY A 147 -5.11 -3.50 12.96
C GLY A 147 -4.75 -4.33 14.21
N THR A 148 -4.43 -5.61 14.10
CA THR A 148 -4.19 -6.52 15.25
C THR A 148 -2.90 -6.25 16.01
N LYS A 149 -1.91 -5.61 15.37
CA LYS A 149 -0.53 -5.45 15.86
C LYS A 149 0.20 -6.79 16.11
N ALA A 150 -0.28 -7.89 15.54
CA ALA A 150 0.26 -9.24 15.73
C ALA A 150 1.35 -9.64 14.72
N GLY A 151 1.66 -8.79 13.73
CA GLY A 151 2.55 -9.08 12.62
C GLY A 151 1.88 -8.80 11.28
N TYR A 152 2.70 -8.66 10.23
CA TYR A 152 2.19 -8.75 8.86
C TYR A 152 1.67 -10.17 8.62
N ASP A 153 0.71 -10.33 7.71
CA ASP A 153 0.36 -11.66 7.20
C ASP A 153 1.46 -12.13 6.25
N LEU A 154 2.44 -12.85 6.79
CA LEU A 154 3.64 -13.28 6.06
C LEU A 154 3.32 -14.29 4.97
N GLU A 155 2.34 -15.18 5.20
CA GLU A 155 1.89 -16.14 4.19
C GLU A 155 1.26 -15.42 3.00
N PHE A 156 0.38 -14.46 3.26
CA PHE A 156 -0.24 -13.68 2.19
C PHE A 156 0.79 -12.82 1.46
N THR A 157 1.62 -12.08 2.20
CA THR A 157 2.67 -11.22 1.63
C THR A 157 3.62 -12.03 0.76
N LYS A 158 4.04 -13.21 1.23
CA LYS A 158 4.91 -14.12 0.48
C LYS A 158 4.22 -14.70 -0.76
N ALA A 159 2.96 -15.11 -0.65
CA ALA A 159 2.21 -15.64 -1.79
C ALA A 159 2.10 -14.63 -2.94
N ILE A 160 2.00 -13.33 -2.61
CA ILE A 160 2.00 -12.25 -3.60
C ILE A 160 3.42 -11.96 -4.09
N SER A 161 4.40 -11.79 -3.21
CA SER A 161 5.79 -11.44 -3.60
C SER A 161 6.48 -12.52 -4.44
N ASP A 162 6.19 -13.80 -4.21
CA ASP A 162 6.70 -14.90 -5.04
C ASP A 162 5.99 -14.98 -6.42
N SER A 163 4.92 -14.21 -6.64
CA SER A 163 4.10 -14.29 -7.86
C SER A 163 4.29 -13.14 -8.85
N VAL A 164 4.94 -12.05 -8.42
CA VAL A 164 5.16 -10.83 -9.21
C VAL A 164 6.61 -10.39 -9.11
N ASP A 165 7.10 -9.73 -10.16
CA ASP A 165 8.47 -9.21 -10.25
C ASP A 165 8.59 -7.77 -9.73
N ILE A 166 7.46 -7.04 -9.71
CA ILE A 166 7.36 -5.68 -9.19
C ILE A 166 7.41 -5.65 -7.64
N PRO A 167 7.84 -4.53 -7.02
CA PRO A 167 7.85 -4.37 -5.58
C PRO A 167 6.52 -4.68 -4.89
N VAL A 168 6.59 -5.44 -3.80
CA VAL A 168 5.46 -5.69 -2.88
C VAL A 168 5.64 -4.88 -1.61
N ILE A 169 4.54 -4.25 -1.17
CA ILE A 169 4.43 -3.42 0.02
C ILE A 169 3.74 -4.23 1.13
N ALA A 170 4.48 -4.69 2.15
CA ALA A 170 3.86 -5.33 3.30
C ALA A 170 2.99 -4.31 4.05
N SER A 171 1.71 -4.62 4.26
CA SER A 171 0.74 -3.73 4.89
C SER A 171 -0.18 -4.51 5.83
N GLY A 172 -0.57 -3.86 6.93
CA GLY A 172 -1.49 -4.38 7.94
C GLY A 172 -0.82 -5.23 9.03
N GLY A 173 -1.17 -4.98 10.29
CA GLY A 173 -0.83 -5.84 11.42
C GLY A 173 0.55 -5.64 12.09
N ALA A 174 1.45 -4.80 11.55
CA ALA A 174 2.72 -4.49 12.21
C ALA A 174 2.54 -3.92 13.64
N GLY A 175 3.42 -4.31 14.56
CA GLY A 175 3.24 -4.06 16.00
C GLY A 175 4.52 -4.06 16.84
N LYS A 176 5.59 -4.68 16.35
CA LYS A 176 6.92 -4.73 16.96
C LYS A 176 7.99 -4.60 15.88
N LEU A 177 9.22 -4.29 16.26
CA LEU A 177 10.34 -4.10 15.32
C LEU A 177 10.62 -5.39 14.52
N GLU A 178 10.48 -6.56 15.15
CA GLU A 178 10.65 -7.87 14.53
C GLU A 178 9.74 -8.06 13.31
N HIS A 179 8.50 -7.56 13.37
CA HIS A 179 7.54 -7.73 12.28
C HIS A 179 8.03 -7.07 10.98
N PHE A 180 8.77 -5.96 11.06
CA PHE A 180 9.36 -5.29 9.89
C PHE A 180 10.46 -6.15 9.25
N TYR A 181 11.29 -6.80 10.06
CA TYR A 181 12.32 -7.69 9.57
C TYR A 181 11.71 -8.93 8.91
N GLU A 182 10.69 -9.52 9.55
CA GLU A 182 9.96 -10.68 9.03
C GLU A 182 9.24 -10.36 7.71
N GLY A 183 8.65 -9.17 7.59
CA GLY A 183 8.01 -8.71 6.35
C GLY A 183 8.96 -8.74 5.14
N VAL A 184 10.24 -8.40 5.35
CA VAL A 184 11.27 -8.48 4.30
C VAL A 184 11.76 -9.91 4.11
N VAL A 185 12.24 -10.54 5.18
CA VAL A 185 13.02 -11.80 5.08
C VAL A 185 12.12 -13.02 4.83
N ILE A 186 10.94 -13.04 5.42
CA ILE A 186 9.97 -14.13 5.26
C ILE A 186 8.94 -13.74 4.21
N GLY A 187 8.36 -12.55 4.33
CA GLY A 187 7.31 -12.06 3.41
C GLY A 187 7.82 -11.68 2.02
N GLY A 188 9.12 -11.46 1.83
CA GLY A 188 9.70 -11.04 0.56
C GLY A 188 9.33 -9.62 0.12
N ALA A 189 8.78 -8.80 1.02
CA ALA A 189 8.41 -7.43 0.71
C ALA A 189 9.65 -6.55 0.50
N LYS A 190 9.56 -5.62 -0.47
CA LYS A 190 10.60 -4.61 -0.72
C LYS A 190 10.31 -3.29 -0.03
N ILE A 191 9.04 -3.07 0.35
CA ILE A 191 8.55 -1.84 1.00
C ILE A 191 7.74 -2.29 2.23
N LEU A 192 7.88 -1.56 3.33
CA LEU A 192 7.20 -1.84 4.60
C LEU A 192 6.31 -0.66 4.96
N LEU A 193 5.00 -0.87 5.03
CA LEU A 193 4.02 0.14 5.41
C LEU A 193 3.49 -0.17 6.81
N ALA A 194 3.42 0.84 7.66
CA ALA A 194 2.73 0.77 8.95
C ALA A 194 2.12 2.13 9.29
N ALA A 195 1.03 2.12 10.05
CA ALA A 195 0.31 3.35 10.44
C ALA A 195 0.23 3.51 11.96
N SER A 196 -0.47 2.60 12.64
CA SER A 196 -0.82 2.76 14.06
C SER A 196 0.40 2.89 14.98
N VAL A 197 1.45 2.10 14.75
CA VAL A 197 2.67 2.11 15.55
C VAL A 197 3.41 3.45 15.49
N PHE A 198 3.42 4.12 14.34
CA PHE A 198 4.02 5.45 14.18
C PHE A 198 3.09 6.55 14.69
N HIS A 199 1.78 6.45 14.40
CA HIS A 199 0.80 7.45 14.83
C HIS A 199 0.70 7.54 16.37
N TYR A 200 0.75 6.39 17.03
CA TYR A 200 0.76 6.30 18.50
C TYR A 200 2.16 6.36 19.10
N ARG A 201 3.20 6.60 18.29
CA ARG A 201 4.59 6.74 18.74
C ARG A 201 5.07 5.56 19.61
N THR A 202 4.63 4.35 19.25
CA THR A 202 5.10 3.11 19.90
C THR A 202 6.58 2.90 19.63
N PHE A 203 7.02 3.27 18.42
CA PHE A 203 8.40 3.49 18.02
C PHE A 203 8.39 4.46 16.82
N SER A 204 9.52 5.11 16.58
CA SER A 204 9.75 5.99 15.45
C SER A 204 10.15 5.22 14.20
N ILE A 205 10.03 5.86 13.03
CA ILE A 205 10.53 5.30 11.76
C ILE A 205 12.05 5.09 11.82
N ARG A 206 12.75 5.99 12.52
CA ARG A 206 14.20 5.90 12.74
C ARG A 206 14.58 4.62 13.49
N GLU A 207 13.87 4.29 14.57
CA GLU A 207 14.10 3.06 15.34
C GLU A 207 13.91 1.80 14.48
N VAL A 208 12.89 1.79 13.61
CA VAL A 208 12.69 0.69 12.65
C VAL A 208 13.89 0.56 11.71
N LYS A 209 14.36 1.67 11.14
CA LYS A 209 15.51 1.66 10.22
C LYS A 209 16.81 1.21 10.90
N GLU A 210 17.07 1.70 12.11
CA GLU A 210 18.22 1.30 12.91
C GLU A 210 18.18 -0.20 13.21
N TYR A 211 17.03 -0.72 13.65
CA TYR A 211 16.84 -2.16 13.88
C TYR A 211 17.06 -3.01 12.63
N LEU A 212 16.47 -2.64 11.49
CA LEU A 212 16.63 -3.39 10.24
C LEU A 212 18.08 -3.40 9.77
N LYS A 213 18.80 -2.28 9.94
CA LYS A 213 20.23 -2.19 9.65
C LYS A 213 21.07 -3.08 10.56
N GLU A 214 20.78 -3.12 11.86
CA GLU A 214 21.45 -4.02 12.80
C GLU A 214 21.25 -5.49 12.44
N LYS A 215 20.09 -5.83 11.86
CA LYS A 215 19.81 -7.17 11.31
C LYS A 215 20.43 -7.43 9.93
N GLY A 216 21.20 -6.48 9.40
CA GLY A 216 21.94 -6.63 8.14
C GLY A 216 21.17 -6.25 6.88
N LEU A 217 19.98 -5.64 7.01
CA LEU A 217 19.22 -5.16 5.85
C LEU A 217 19.71 -3.76 5.42
N LYS A 218 19.64 -3.49 4.12
CA LYS A 218 19.94 -2.16 3.57
C LYS A 218 18.70 -1.28 3.75
N VAL A 219 18.89 -0.13 4.39
CA VAL A 219 17.87 0.91 4.56
C VAL A 219 18.42 2.23 4.05
N SER A 220 17.54 3.07 3.50
CA SER A 220 17.85 4.46 3.16
C SER A 220 17.86 5.31 4.42
N TYR A 221 18.79 6.27 4.47
CA TYR A 221 18.76 7.35 5.46
C TYR A 221 18.49 8.65 4.72
N PRO A 222 17.68 9.57 5.30
CA PRO A 222 17.58 10.92 4.75
C PRO A 222 18.98 11.52 4.64
N LYS A 223 19.24 12.22 3.51
CA LYS A 223 20.48 12.98 3.33
C LYS A 223 20.49 14.24 4.18
#